data_AF-A0AAW3TWA6-F1
#
_entry.id   AF-A0AAW3TWA6-F1
#
_cell.length_a   1.000
_cell.length_b   1.000
_cell.length_c   1.000
_cell.angle_alpha   90.00
_cell.angle_beta   90.00
_cell.angle_gamma   90.00
#
_symmetry.space_group_name_H-M   'P 1'
#
loop_
_entity.id
_entity.type
_entity.pdbx_description
1 polymer ?
#
loop_
_entity_poly.entity_id
_entity_poly.type
_entity_poly.pdbx_seq_one_letter_code
_entity_poly.pdbx_strand_id
1 'polypeptide(L)'
;MIRPALFAVVAALALVAGCDGPKEDAGEKADANAGVVSSEDTIAKGPAERVGEAQDQADASRNAAIEARADAAEDDADAVRAEADRKADALEEQARQVRERAEQKADAEEDRADAIRNR
;
A
#
# COMPACT_ATOMS: atom_id res chain seq x y z
N MET A 1 -23.41 -15.40 25.61
CA MET A 1 -22.42 -16.13 24.77
C MET A 1 -22.93 -16.12 23.34
N ILE A 2 -22.61 -15.07 22.60
CA ILE A 2 -23.07 -14.89 21.22
C ILE A 2 -22.14 -15.74 20.36
N ARG A 3 -22.71 -16.75 19.69
CA ARG A 3 -21.98 -17.77 18.95
C ARG A 3 -21.21 -17.11 17.78
N PRO A 4 -19.87 -17.19 17.74
CA PRO A 4 -19.06 -16.56 16.67
C PRO A 4 -19.36 -17.16 15.28
N ALA A 5 -19.94 -18.36 15.23
CA ALA A 5 -20.38 -19.01 14.00
C ALA A 5 -21.50 -18.26 13.27
N LEU A 6 -22.36 -17.50 13.98
CA LEU A 6 -23.45 -16.76 13.33
C LEU A 6 -22.95 -15.51 12.60
N PHE A 7 -21.88 -14.89 13.10
CA PHE A 7 -21.26 -13.70 12.49
C PHE A 7 -20.52 -14.04 11.19
N ALA A 8 -19.85 -15.19 11.13
CA ALA A 8 -19.15 -15.63 9.92
C ALA A 8 -20.10 -15.94 8.76
N VAL A 9 -21.30 -16.46 9.04
CA VAL A 9 -22.31 -16.77 8.02
C VAL A 9 -22.99 -15.50 7.48
N VAL A 10 -23.24 -14.50 8.33
CA VAL A 10 -23.82 -13.22 7.90
C VAL A 10 -22.81 -12.39 7.08
N ALA A 11 -21.52 -12.41 7.44
CA ALA A 11 -20.47 -11.76 6.66
C ALA A 11 -20.25 -12.44 5.29
N ALA A 12 -20.38 -13.76 5.21
CA ALA A 12 -20.31 -14.50 3.95
C ALA A 12 -21.56 -14.29 3.07
N LEU A 13 -22.75 -14.08 3.64
CA LEU A 13 -23.98 -13.79 2.90
C LEU A 13 -24.05 -12.35 2.38
N ALA A 14 -23.35 -11.40 3.00
CA ALA A 14 -23.24 -10.02 2.52
C ALA A 14 -22.37 -9.88 1.26
N LEU A 15 -21.59 -10.91 0.90
CA LEU A 15 -20.76 -10.94 -0.31
C LEU A 15 -21.47 -11.51 -1.55
N VAL A 16 -22.72 -12.00 -1.43
CA VAL A 16 -23.36 -12.81 -2.49
C VAL A 16 -24.72 -12.23 -2.95
N ALA A 17 -25.16 -11.08 -2.44
CA ALA A 17 -26.51 -10.57 -2.71
C ALA A 17 -26.56 -9.21 -3.46
N GLY A 18 -25.51 -8.88 -4.23
CA GLY A 18 -25.50 -7.73 -5.14
C GLY A 18 -24.08 -7.45 -5.63
N CYS A 19 -23.68 -8.12 -6.72
CA CYS A 19 -22.34 -8.00 -7.29
C CYS A 19 -22.34 -7.33 -8.67
N ASP A 20 -23.39 -6.60 -9.01
CA ASP A 20 -23.42 -5.82 -10.23
C ASP A 20 -22.72 -4.47 -10.00
N GLY A 21 -21.87 -4.10 -10.95
CA GLY A 21 -21.15 -2.83 -10.92
C GLY A 21 -22.08 -1.64 -11.23
N PRO A 22 -21.68 -0.40 -10.91
CA PRO A 22 -22.56 0.76 -11.09
C PRO A 22 -22.98 1.00 -12.54
N LYS A 23 -22.22 0.54 -13.54
CA LYS A 23 -22.58 0.65 -14.96
C LYS A 23 -23.42 -0.54 -15.40
N GLU A 24 -23.16 -1.71 -14.85
CA GLU A 24 -24.03 -2.88 -14.98
C GLU A 24 -25.44 -2.58 -14.48
N ASP A 25 -25.59 -2.05 -13.25
CA ASP A 25 -26.86 -1.58 -12.66
C ASP A 25 -27.59 -0.56 -13.55
N ALA A 26 -26.82 0.36 -14.14
CA ALA A 26 -27.37 1.37 -15.04
C ALA A 26 -27.86 0.76 -16.36
N GLY A 27 -27.15 -0.25 -16.85
CA GLY A 27 -27.51 -1.03 -18.03
C GLY A 27 -28.75 -1.89 -17.81
N GLU A 28 -28.83 -2.58 -16.68
CA GLU A 28 -30.00 -3.38 -16.27
C GLU A 28 -31.27 -2.52 -16.24
N LYS A 29 -31.21 -1.36 -15.57
CA LYS A 29 -32.31 -0.37 -15.56
C LYS A 29 -32.69 0.10 -16.96
N ALA A 30 -31.71 0.32 -17.84
CA ALA A 30 -31.98 0.74 -19.21
C ALA A 30 -32.70 -0.36 -20.01
N ASP A 31 -32.26 -1.62 -19.87
CA ASP A 31 -32.84 -2.77 -20.54
C ASP A 31 -34.27 -3.07 -20.05
N ALA A 32 -34.51 -2.96 -18.73
CA ALA A 32 -35.83 -3.09 -18.14
C ALA A 32 -36.79 -2.00 -18.63
N ASN A 33 -36.36 -0.73 -18.63
CA ASN A 33 -37.16 0.39 -19.13
C ASN A 33 -37.47 0.29 -20.64
N ALA A 34 -36.56 -0.31 -21.41
CA ALA A 34 -36.74 -0.54 -22.83
C ALA A 34 -37.58 -1.80 -23.15
N GLY A 35 -37.95 -2.59 -22.13
CA GLY A 35 -38.69 -3.84 -22.30
C GLY A 35 -37.89 -4.93 -23.01
N VAL A 36 -36.55 -4.84 -23.00
CA VAL A 36 -35.64 -5.82 -23.59
C VAL A 36 -35.63 -7.11 -22.75
N VAL A 37 -35.92 -6.97 -21.46
CA VAL A 37 -36.07 -8.04 -20.48
C VAL A 37 -37.43 -7.91 -19.76
N SER A 38 -37.96 -8.99 -19.20
CA SER A 38 -39.32 -9.00 -18.61
C SER A 38 -39.45 -8.19 -17.32
N SER A 39 -38.34 -7.94 -16.64
CA SER A 39 -38.21 -7.21 -15.36
C SER A 39 -36.72 -6.95 -15.11
N GLU A 40 -36.36 -6.21 -14.06
CA GLU A 40 -34.96 -6.16 -13.58
C GLU A 40 -34.56 -7.56 -13.05
N ASP A 41 -35.46 -8.24 -12.33
CA ASP A 41 -35.20 -9.57 -11.72
C ASP A 41 -35.06 -10.79 -12.68
N THR A 42 -34.86 -10.59 -13.99
CA THR A 42 -34.70 -11.74 -14.90
C THR A 42 -33.28 -12.28 -14.88
N ILE A 43 -33.15 -13.60 -14.94
CA ILE A 43 -31.84 -14.29 -15.04
C ILE A 43 -31.12 -13.95 -16.36
N ALA A 44 -31.84 -13.52 -17.40
CA ALA A 44 -31.25 -13.18 -18.69
C ALA A 44 -30.78 -11.72 -18.70
N LYS A 45 -29.45 -11.54 -18.76
CA LYS A 45 -28.84 -10.21 -18.87
C LYS A 45 -29.19 -9.52 -20.19
N GLY A 46 -29.58 -8.26 -20.10
CA GLY A 46 -29.85 -7.45 -21.28
C GLY A 46 -28.56 -7.01 -22.00
N PRO A 47 -28.65 -6.46 -23.23
CA PRO A 47 -27.49 -5.95 -23.96
C PRO A 47 -26.79 -4.77 -23.27
N ALA A 48 -27.53 -3.83 -22.66
CA ALA A 48 -26.93 -2.68 -21.99
C ALA A 48 -26.26 -3.10 -20.68
N GLU A 49 -26.88 -3.99 -19.92
CA GLU A 49 -26.31 -4.61 -18.71
C GLU A 49 -24.96 -5.27 -18.99
N ARG A 50 -24.86 -6.14 -20.02
CA ARG A 50 -23.60 -6.79 -20.42
C ARG A 50 -22.50 -5.81 -20.83
N VAL A 51 -22.88 -4.69 -21.45
CA VAL A 51 -21.92 -3.62 -21.79
C VAL A 51 -21.45 -2.92 -20.52
N GLY A 52 -22.36 -2.68 -19.56
CA GLY A 52 -22.03 -2.15 -18.24
C GLY A 52 -21.05 -3.04 -17.48
N GLU A 53 -21.34 -4.33 -17.37
CA GLU A 53 -20.48 -5.35 -16.73
C GLU A 53 -19.08 -5.34 -17.34
N ALA A 54 -18.97 -5.35 -18.67
CA ALA A 54 -17.68 -5.32 -19.37
C ALA A 54 -16.90 -4.03 -19.09
N GLN A 55 -17.58 -2.89 -18.95
CA GLN A 55 -16.96 -1.61 -18.61
C GLN A 55 -16.49 -1.57 -17.15
N ASP A 56 -17.27 -2.15 -16.23
CA ASP A 56 -16.90 -2.24 -14.82
C ASP A 56 -15.71 -3.19 -14.61
N GLN A 57 -15.67 -4.32 -15.31
CA GLN A 57 -14.52 -5.24 -15.30
C GLN A 57 -13.26 -4.59 -15.88
N ALA A 58 -13.40 -3.79 -16.95
CA ALA A 58 -12.29 -3.05 -17.54
C ALA A 58 -11.73 -2.00 -16.56
N ASP A 59 -12.60 -1.26 -15.87
CA ASP A 59 -12.20 -0.28 -14.86
C ASP A 59 -11.53 -0.94 -13.65
N ALA A 60 -12.07 -2.05 -13.16
CA ALA A 60 -11.48 -2.82 -12.07
C ALA A 60 -10.07 -3.32 -12.45
N SER A 61 -9.91 -3.84 -13.66
CA SER A 61 -8.60 -4.31 -14.17
C SER A 61 -7.60 -3.15 -14.28
N ARG A 62 -8.06 -1.98 -14.75
CA ARG A 62 -7.24 -0.77 -14.81
C ARG A 62 -6.81 -0.31 -13.42
N ASN A 63 -7.72 -0.28 -12.45
CA ASN A 63 -7.42 0.13 -11.09
C ASN A 63 -6.44 -0.83 -10.42
N ALA A 64 -6.62 -2.15 -10.57
CA ALA A 64 -5.68 -3.14 -10.06
C ALA A 64 -4.27 -2.96 -10.67
N ALA A 65 -4.17 -2.62 -11.95
CA ALA A 65 -2.88 -2.31 -12.58
C ALA A 65 -2.25 -1.00 -12.07
N ILE A 66 -3.06 -0.03 -11.65
CA ILE A 66 -2.58 1.22 -11.04
C ILE A 66 -2.07 0.93 -9.61
N GLU A 67 -2.83 0.18 -8.81
CA GLU A 67 -2.45 -0.24 -7.46
C GLU A 67 -1.14 -1.02 -7.48
N ALA A 68 -1.02 -2.03 -8.35
CA ALA A 68 0.22 -2.81 -8.48
C ALA A 68 1.45 -1.94 -8.85
N ARG A 69 1.24 -0.86 -9.62
CA ARG A 69 2.32 0.10 -9.93
C ARG A 69 2.64 1.02 -8.75
N ALA A 70 1.64 1.39 -7.96
CA ALA A 70 1.82 2.17 -6.75
C ALA A 70 2.61 1.37 -5.71
N ASP A 71 2.23 0.12 -5.47
CA ASP A 71 2.92 -0.79 -4.55
C ASP A 71 4.38 -1.00 -4.97
N ALA A 72 4.63 -1.24 -6.26
CA ALA A 72 6.00 -1.39 -6.76
C ALA A 72 6.83 -0.10 -6.57
N ALA A 73 6.21 1.08 -6.73
CA ALA A 73 6.89 2.35 -6.50
C ALA A 73 7.16 2.61 -5.01
N GLU A 74 6.27 2.15 -4.12
CA GLU A 74 6.45 2.20 -2.66
C GLU A 74 7.61 1.29 -2.23
N ASP A 75 7.65 0.05 -2.73
CA ASP A 75 8.74 -0.90 -2.50
C ASP A 75 10.11 -0.33 -2.93
N ASP A 76 10.17 0.28 -4.13
CA ASP A 76 11.37 0.94 -4.63
C ASP A 76 11.80 2.10 -3.72
N ALA A 77 10.84 2.91 -3.26
CA ALA A 77 11.11 4.05 -2.38
C ALA A 77 11.63 3.58 -1.00
N ASP A 78 11.07 2.52 -0.43
CA ASP A 78 11.51 1.95 0.83
C ASP A 78 12.89 1.31 0.72
N ALA A 79 13.21 0.66 -0.42
CA ALA A 79 14.55 0.16 -0.68
C ALA A 79 15.59 1.29 -0.72
N VAL A 80 15.27 2.41 -1.39
CA VAL A 80 16.13 3.61 -1.43
C VAL A 80 16.30 4.21 -0.03
N ARG A 81 15.22 4.34 0.74
CA ARG A 81 15.27 4.84 2.13
C ARG A 81 16.17 3.96 2.99
N ALA A 82 15.98 2.64 2.95
CA ALA A 82 16.79 1.70 3.73
C ALA A 82 18.28 1.75 3.33
N GLU A 83 18.60 1.95 2.05
CA GLU A 83 19.99 2.16 1.62
C GLU A 83 20.57 3.48 2.14
N ALA A 84 19.79 4.56 2.09
CA ALA A 84 20.21 5.85 2.62
C ALA A 84 20.48 5.80 4.13
N ASP A 85 19.61 5.15 4.90
CA ASP A 85 19.77 4.98 6.35
C ASP A 85 21.05 4.19 6.68
N ARG A 86 21.30 3.07 5.97
CA ARG A 86 22.55 2.32 6.15
C ARG A 86 23.80 3.16 5.85
N LYS A 87 23.75 4.02 4.84
CA LYS A 87 24.86 4.94 4.51
C LYS A 87 25.03 6.00 5.59
N ALA A 88 23.93 6.54 6.12
CA ALA A 88 23.95 7.51 7.20
C ALA A 88 24.58 6.91 8.47
N ASP A 89 24.17 5.70 8.86
CA ASP A 89 24.73 4.98 10.01
C ASP A 89 26.24 4.74 9.85
N ALA A 90 26.68 4.34 8.65
CA ALA A 90 28.09 4.13 8.35
C ALA A 90 28.91 5.42 8.42
N LEU A 91 28.34 6.56 8.00
CA LEU A 91 28.98 7.86 8.11
C LEU A 91 29.03 8.35 9.56
N GLU A 92 27.97 8.13 10.34
CA GLU A 92 27.94 8.47 11.75
C GLU A 92 29.01 7.70 12.54
N GLU A 93 29.15 6.40 12.27
CA GLU A 93 30.16 5.56 12.89
C GLU A 93 31.58 6.01 12.51
N GLN A 94 31.82 6.34 11.23
CA GLN A 94 33.11 6.92 10.82
C GLN A 94 33.39 8.24 11.54
N ALA A 95 32.39 9.12 11.66
CA ALA A 95 32.53 10.38 12.37
C ALA A 95 32.84 10.17 13.86
N ARG A 96 32.21 9.17 14.50
CA ARG A 96 32.49 8.77 15.89
C ARG A 96 33.95 8.35 16.05
N GLN A 97 34.45 7.47 15.20
CA GLN A 97 35.85 7.03 15.24
C GLN A 97 36.84 8.18 15.02
N VAL A 98 36.51 9.14 14.15
CA VAL A 98 37.36 10.33 13.95
C VAL A 98 37.40 11.20 15.21
N ARG A 99 36.24 11.42 15.86
CA ARG A 99 36.16 12.18 17.12
C ARG A 99 36.95 11.50 18.24
N GLU A 100 36.76 10.20 18.44
CA GLU A 100 37.49 9.44 19.48
C GLU A 100 39.00 9.49 19.26
N ARG A 101 39.48 9.37 18.01
CA ARG A 101 40.91 9.49 17.70
C ARG A 101 41.44 10.91 17.92
N ALA A 102 40.61 11.93 17.69
CA ALA A 102 40.99 13.31 17.95
C ALA A 102 41.07 13.59 19.45
N GLU A 103 40.10 13.10 20.23
CA GLU A 103 40.08 13.18 21.69
C GLU A 103 41.32 12.50 22.29
N GLN A 104 41.62 11.25 21.91
CA GLN A 104 42.81 10.54 22.38
C GLN A 104 44.13 11.28 22.08
N LYS A 105 44.20 11.96 20.93
CA LYS A 105 45.36 12.78 20.58
C LYS A 105 45.43 14.05 21.43
N ALA A 106 44.29 14.70 21.66
CA ALA A 106 44.22 15.88 22.50
C ALA A 106 44.68 15.56 23.93
N ASP A 107 44.15 14.49 24.52
CA ASP A 107 44.52 14.02 25.86
C ASP A 107 46.03 13.74 25.94
N ALA A 108 46.60 13.06 24.95
CA ALA A 108 48.03 12.75 24.93
C ALA A 108 48.92 14.01 24.81
N GLU A 109 48.47 15.05 24.11
CA GLU A 109 49.19 16.32 24.05
C GLU A 109 49.02 17.14 25.34
N GLU A 110 47.85 17.07 25.98
CA GLU A 110 47.62 17.68 27.30
C GLU A 110 48.54 17.07 28.36
N ASP A 111 48.62 15.74 28.43
CA ASP A 111 49.53 15.02 29.34
C ASP A 111 50.98 15.46 29.15
N ARG A 112 51.43 15.64 27.90
CA ARG A 112 52.77 16.12 27.59
C ARG A 112 52.98 17.56 28.03
N ALA A 113 52.01 18.43 27.79
CA ALA A 113 52.07 19.83 28.21
C ALA A 113 52.16 19.96 29.74
N ASP A 114 51.41 19.13 30.47
CA ASP A 114 51.44 19.12 31.93
C ASP A 114 52.74 18.56 32.49
N ALA A 115 53.31 17.53 31.87
CA ALA A 115 54.64 17.02 32.23
C ALA A 115 55.74 18.08 32.05
N ILE A 116 55.61 18.97 31.07
CA ILE A 116 56.53 20.10 30.87
C ILE A 116 56.29 21.18 31.92
N ARG A 117 55.03 21.51 32.22
CA ARG A 117 54.64 22.57 33.15
C ARG A 117 55.03 22.28 34.60
N ASN A 118 54.96 21.01 34.99
CA ASN A 118 55.23 20.55 36.35
C ASN A 118 56.71 20.20 36.61
N ARG A 119 57.62 20.58 35.70
CA ARG A 119 59.06 20.33 35.78
C ARG A 119 59.82 21.59 36.15
#